data_AF-A0A1H0ALL1-F1
#
_entry.id   AF-A0A1H0ALL1-F1
#
_cell.length_a   1.000
_cell.length_b   1.000
_cell.length_c   1.000
_cell.angle_alpha   90.00
_cell.angle_beta   90.00
_cell.angle_gamma   90.00
#
_symmetry.space_group_name_H-M   'P 1'
#
loop_
_entity.id
_entity.type
_entity.pdbx_description
1 polymer ?
#
loop_
_entity_poly.entity_id
_entity_poly.type
_entity_poly.pdbx_seq_one_letter_code
_entity_poly.pdbx_strand_id
1 'polypeptide(L)'
;MQKIPSLKDDYADVEERLIHFIEMMSHADINSAWHHFAFLAEDRSSTFYEEGYLKKSRKFQVYYKDKLSYEGYLCWCYPHKKNGKWHAEISVRFDKIRKGNSLDLTEKYFQLDINLLDFLNESREELHIDVIELPESLSDYDQKRMNIILEKWGLQSRTVINFDKVDYSQLEVFVQHLISTAILVQAGYRREKVPYSKASLS
;
A
#
# COMPACT_ATOMS: atom_id res chain seq x y z
N MET A 1 -27.94 8.54 33.35
CA MET A 1 -28.01 7.57 32.23
C MET A 1 -27.14 8.08 31.11
N GLN A 2 -25.92 7.55 30.97
CA GLN A 2 -25.07 7.82 29.82
C GLN A 2 -25.63 7.07 28.62
N LYS A 3 -25.93 7.79 27.53
CA LYS A 3 -26.23 7.17 26.24
C LYS A 3 -24.96 6.49 25.77
N ILE A 4 -24.99 5.16 25.69
CA ILE A 4 -23.99 4.38 24.96
C ILE A 4 -24.12 4.84 23.50
N PRO A 5 -23.07 5.41 22.89
CA PRO A 5 -23.10 5.77 21.48
C PRO A 5 -23.46 4.53 20.67
N SER A 6 -24.39 4.70 19.74
CA SER A 6 -24.82 3.61 18.89
C SER A 6 -23.66 3.28 17.95
N LEU A 7 -23.08 2.08 18.08
CA LEU A 7 -21.98 1.57 17.24
C LEU A 7 -22.25 1.63 15.72
N LYS A 8 -23.48 1.97 15.30
CA LYS A 8 -23.88 2.14 13.90
C LYS A 8 -23.55 3.53 13.34
N ASP A 9 -23.50 4.57 14.18
CA ASP A 9 -23.24 5.94 13.73
C ASP A 9 -21.72 6.20 13.60
N ASP A 10 -20.89 5.53 14.41
CA ASP A 10 -19.42 5.73 14.44
C ASP A 10 -18.68 5.20 13.21
N TYR A 11 -19.29 4.36 12.37
CA TYR A 11 -18.63 3.83 11.16
C TYR A 11 -18.89 4.68 9.91
N ALA A 12 -19.97 5.47 9.89
CA ALA A 12 -20.27 6.35 8.77
C ALA A 12 -19.22 7.49 8.68
N ASP A 13 -18.83 8.06 9.81
CA ASP A 13 -17.78 9.08 9.88
C ASP A 13 -16.41 8.52 9.43
N VAL A 14 -16.06 7.30 9.88
CA VAL A 14 -14.83 6.63 9.46
C VAL A 14 -14.83 6.32 7.96
N GLU A 15 -15.98 5.88 7.42
CA GLU A 15 -16.16 5.66 5.99
C GLU A 15 -15.92 6.94 5.19
N GLU A 16 -16.53 8.06 5.57
CA GLU A 16 -16.34 9.35 4.91
C GLU A 16 -14.87 9.82 4.96
N ARG A 17 -14.20 9.66 6.11
CA ARG A 17 -12.77 10.01 6.27
C ARG A 17 -11.86 9.15 5.40
N LEU A 18 -12.11 7.84 5.32
CA LEU A 18 -11.34 6.95 4.45
C LEU A 18 -11.58 7.24 2.97
N ILE A 19 -12.82 7.53 2.58
CA ILE A 19 -13.13 8.01 1.23
C ILE A 19 -12.34 9.28 0.95
N HIS A 20 -12.37 10.26 1.85
CA HIS A 20 -11.62 11.51 1.70
C HIS A 20 -10.11 11.28 1.56
N PHE A 21 -9.53 10.44 2.41
CA PHE A 21 -8.12 10.05 2.33
C PHE A 21 -7.76 9.41 0.98
N ILE A 22 -8.57 8.47 0.49
CA ILE A 22 -8.37 7.84 -0.83
C ILE A 22 -8.44 8.91 -1.93
N GLU A 23 -9.39 9.85 -1.85
CA GLU A 23 -9.47 10.95 -2.79
C GLU A 23 -8.21 11.81 -2.79
N MET A 24 -7.71 12.20 -1.60
CA MET A 24 -6.48 12.97 -1.47
C MET A 24 -5.29 12.22 -2.08
N MET A 25 -5.08 10.95 -1.72
CA MET A 25 -4.03 10.10 -2.26
C MET A 25 -4.10 9.95 -3.78
N SER A 26 -5.33 9.84 -4.32
CA SER A 26 -5.53 9.65 -5.76
C SER A 26 -5.22 10.88 -6.60
N HIS A 27 -5.18 12.07 -6.00
CA HIS A 27 -4.94 13.36 -6.67
C HIS A 27 -3.62 14.04 -6.28
N ALA A 28 -3.01 13.65 -5.16
CA ALA A 28 -1.74 14.22 -4.72
C ALA A 28 -0.64 13.94 -5.75
N ASP A 29 0.34 14.84 -5.90
CA ASP A 29 1.62 14.38 -6.43
C ASP A 29 2.17 13.37 -5.40
N ILE A 30 2.71 12.25 -5.85
CA ILE A 30 3.30 11.24 -4.95
C ILE A 30 4.65 10.79 -5.52
N ASN A 31 5.15 11.51 -6.51
CA ASN A 31 6.48 11.32 -7.04
C ASN A 31 7.48 11.53 -5.91
N SER A 32 8.39 10.59 -5.79
CA SER A 32 9.31 10.55 -4.66
C SER A 32 10.63 9.92 -5.05
N ALA A 33 11.67 10.28 -4.32
CA ALA A 33 12.97 9.68 -4.44
C ALA A 33 13.50 9.35 -3.05
N TRP A 34 13.92 8.11 -2.86
CA TRP A 34 14.53 7.66 -1.61
C TRP A 34 15.64 6.68 -1.92
N HIS A 35 16.74 6.79 -1.17
CA HIS A 35 17.91 5.95 -1.34
C HIS A 35 18.47 5.94 -2.79
N HIS A 36 18.14 4.93 -3.58
CA HIS A 36 18.51 4.78 -5.00
C HIS A 36 17.29 4.57 -5.91
N PHE A 37 16.10 4.75 -5.36
CA PHE A 37 14.84 4.64 -6.06
C PHE A 37 14.34 6.01 -6.48
N ALA A 38 13.75 6.06 -7.67
CA ALA A 38 12.87 7.14 -8.09
C ALA A 38 11.52 6.52 -8.44
N PHE A 39 10.47 6.96 -7.76
CA PHE A 39 9.09 6.57 -8.01
C PHE A 39 8.38 7.68 -8.76
N LEU A 40 7.75 7.30 -9.87
CA LEU A 40 6.99 8.17 -10.73
C LEU A 40 5.58 7.60 -10.86
N ALA A 41 4.57 8.36 -10.45
CA ALA A 41 3.17 8.02 -10.64
C ALA A 41 2.55 8.88 -11.74
N GLU A 42 1.65 8.31 -12.54
CA GLU A 42 0.88 9.08 -13.52
C GLU A 42 0.01 10.14 -12.83
N ASP A 43 -0.20 11.31 -13.42
CA ASP A 43 -1.04 12.35 -12.78
C ASP A 43 -2.51 11.94 -12.59
N ARG A 44 -2.99 10.95 -13.36
CA ARG A 44 -4.40 10.58 -13.40
C ARG A 44 -4.64 9.23 -12.73
N SER A 45 -5.68 9.18 -11.91
CA SER A 45 -6.27 7.93 -11.45
C SER A 45 -7.41 7.48 -12.38
N SER A 46 -7.65 6.17 -12.46
CA SER A 46 -8.79 5.56 -13.16
C SER A 46 -9.69 4.87 -12.16
N THR A 47 -10.99 5.13 -12.24
CA THR A 47 -12.01 4.47 -11.42
C THR A 47 -12.58 3.26 -12.16
N PHE A 48 -12.75 2.15 -11.46
CA PHE A 48 -13.28 0.90 -12.01
C PHE A 48 -14.00 0.09 -10.95
N TYR A 49 -14.74 -0.94 -11.38
CA TYR A 49 -15.34 -1.92 -10.48
C TYR A 49 -14.64 -3.27 -10.63
N GLU A 50 -14.32 -3.92 -9.51
CA GLU A 50 -13.77 -5.27 -9.48
C GLU A 50 -14.47 -6.07 -8.38
N GLU A 51 -14.98 -7.26 -8.72
CA GLU A 51 -15.77 -8.10 -7.81
C GLU A 51 -16.98 -7.36 -7.17
N GLY A 52 -17.52 -6.34 -7.86
CA GLY A 52 -18.63 -5.53 -7.37
C GLY A 52 -18.23 -4.37 -6.45
N TYR A 53 -16.94 -4.21 -6.16
CA TYR A 53 -16.41 -3.13 -5.32
C TYR A 53 -15.86 -1.99 -6.17
N LEU A 54 -16.13 -0.75 -5.74
CA LEU A 54 -15.58 0.44 -6.38
C LEU A 54 -14.10 0.57 -6.02
N LYS A 55 -13.25 0.74 -7.03
CA LYS A 55 -11.82 0.91 -6.88
C LYS A 55 -11.30 2.09 -7.69
N LYS A 56 -10.20 2.67 -7.23
CA LYS A 56 -9.33 3.55 -8.01
C LYS A 56 -8.00 2.87 -8.26
N SER A 57 -7.38 3.18 -9.40
CA SER A 57 -6.00 2.77 -9.67
C SER A 57 -5.21 3.91 -10.29
N ARG A 58 -3.91 3.92 -10.02
CA ARG A 58 -2.96 4.89 -10.57
C ARG A 58 -1.71 4.14 -10.95
N LYS A 59 -1.28 4.30 -12.21
CA LYS A 59 -0.06 3.65 -12.69
C LYS A 59 1.16 4.31 -12.07
N PHE A 60 2.19 3.49 -11.88
CA PHE A 60 3.49 3.97 -11.45
C PHE A 60 4.64 3.23 -12.12
N GLN A 61 5.81 3.83 -12.04
CA GLN A 61 7.10 3.30 -12.43
C GLN A 61 8.11 3.52 -11.30
N VAL A 62 8.96 2.54 -11.06
CA VAL A 62 10.07 2.63 -10.11
C VAL A 62 11.38 2.37 -10.84
N TYR A 63 12.28 3.34 -10.75
CA TYR A 63 13.63 3.27 -11.26
C TYR A 63 14.57 2.99 -10.11
N TYR A 64 15.51 2.07 -10.30
CA TYR A 64 16.63 1.85 -9.38
C TYR A 64 17.92 2.16 -10.13
N LYS A 65 18.70 3.13 -9.64
CA LYS A 65 19.94 3.60 -10.31
C LYS A 65 19.70 3.86 -11.82
N ASP A 66 18.69 4.67 -12.11
CA ASP A 66 18.27 5.09 -13.46
C ASP A 66 17.72 3.99 -14.38
N LYS A 67 17.57 2.75 -13.89
CA LYS A 67 16.98 1.65 -14.65
C LYS A 67 15.56 1.38 -14.17
N LEU A 68 14.59 1.45 -15.09
CA LEU A 68 13.22 0.99 -14.83
C LEU A 68 13.27 -0.46 -14.34
N SER A 69 12.89 -0.66 -13.08
CA SER A 69 13.03 -1.91 -12.34
C SER A 69 11.69 -2.50 -11.93
N TYR A 70 10.68 -1.65 -11.72
CA TYR A 70 9.29 -2.06 -11.48
C TYR A 70 8.33 -1.12 -12.21
N GLU A 71 7.20 -1.64 -12.64
CA GLU A 71 6.04 -0.84 -13.09
C GLU A 71 4.78 -1.53 -12.61
N GLY A 72 3.70 -0.78 -12.43
CA GLY A 72 2.54 -1.32 -11.76
C GLY A 72 1.44 -0.31 -11.52
N TYR A 73 0.58 -0.64 -10.57
CA TYR A 73 -0.57 0.15 -10.15
C TYR A 73 -0.63 0.23 -8.63
N LEU A 74 -0.82 1.44 -8.12
CA LEU A 74 -1.40 1.65 -6.80
C LEU A 74 -2.91 1.55 -6.98
N CYS A 75 -3.56 0.70 -6.19
CA CYS A 75 -4.99 0.50 -6.24
C CYS A 75 -5.59 0.79 -4.86
N TRP A 76 -6.73 1.47 -4.84
CA TRP A 76 -7.49 1.76 -3.63
C TRP A 76 -8.88 1.19 -3.78
N CYS A 77 -9.30 0.38 -2.83
CA CYS A 77 -10.67 -0.10 -2.72
C CYS A 77 -11.38 0.76 -1.68
N TYR A 78 -12.48 1.40 -2.10
CA TYR A 78 -13.26 2.21 -1.17
C TYR A 78 -13.85 1.33 -0.05
N PRO A 79 -14.15 1.94 1.11
CA PRO A 79 -14.77 1.22 2.22
C PRO A 79 -16.00 0.43 1.76
N HIS A 80 -16.02 -0.87 2.09
CA HIS A 80 -17.14 -1.75 1.76
C HIS A 80 -17.28 -2.85 2.81
N LYS A 81 -18.44 -3.51 2.84
CA LYS A 81 -18.66 -4.69 3.69
C LYS A 81 -18.44 -5.98 2.91
N LYS A 82 -17.54 -6.82 3.41
CA LYS A 82 -17.30 -8.18 2.91
C LYS A 82 -17.45 -9.16 4.07
N ASN A 83 -18.31 -10.16 3.90
CA ASN A 83 -18.63 -11.15 4.96
C ASN A 83 -19.02 -10.51 6.31
N GLY A 84 -19.72 -9.38 6.27
CA GLY A 84 -20.17 -8.65 7.47
C GLY A 84 -19.10 -7.80 8.16
N LYS A 85 -17.85 -7.82 7.70
CA LYS A 85 -16.76 -6.95 8.19
C LYS A 85 -16.53 -5.79 7.22
N TRP A 86 -16.15 -4.64 7.75
CA TRP A 86 -15.70 -3.51 6.94
C TRP A 86 -14.28 -3.76 6.42
N HIS A 87 -14.02 -3.35 5.19
CA HIS A 87 -12.73 -3.41 4.52
C HIS A 87 -12.49 -2.11 3.76
N ALA A 88 -11.28 -1.58 3.82
CA ALA A 88 -10.80 -0.51 2.95
C ALA A 88 -9.34 -0.81 2.61
N GLU A 89 -9.05 -1.12 1.35
CA GLU A 89 -7.78 -1.72 0.98
C GLU A 89 -6.95 -0.76 0.11
N ILE A 90 -5.66 -0.68 0.39
CA ILE A 90 -4.67 -0.16 -0.55
C ILE A 90 -3.80 -1.32 -1.03
N SER A 91 -3.52 -1.37 -2.32
CA SER A 91 -2.69 -2.42 -2.88
C SER A 91 -1.67 -1.93 -3.89
N VAL A 92 -0.52 -2.60 -3.89
CA VAL A 92 0.54 -2.43 -4.88
C VAL A 92 0.51 -3.64 -5.78
N ARG A 93 0.19 -3.45 -7.05
CA ARG A 93 0.29 -4.48 -8.07
C ARG A 93 1.49 -4.20 -8.98
N PHE A 94 2.43 -5.13 -9.06
CA PHE A 94 3.48 -5.07 -10.08
C PHE A 94 3.06 -5.82 -11.34
N ASP A 95 3.21 -5.15 -12.46
CA ASP A 95 2.95 -5.68 -13.78
C ASP A 95 4.25 -6.21 -14.43
N LYS A 96 4.08 -6.99 -15.50
CA LYS A 96 5.20 -7.46 -16.30
C LYS A 96 5.80 -6.31 -17.09
N ILE A 97 7.08 -6.01 -16.85
CA ILE A 97 7.80 -4.97 -17.61
C ILE A 97 7.97 -5.45 -19.04
N ARG A 98 7.24 -4.84 -19.98
CA ARG A 98 7.35 -5.18 -21.40
C ARG A 98 8.61 -4.54 -21.99
N LYS A 99 9.78 -5.16 -21.82
CA LYS A 99 11.02 -4.75 -22.51
C LYS A 99 11.26 -5.58 -23.76
N GLY A 100 11.43 -4.90 -24.89
CA GLY A 100 11.61 -5.49 -26.21
C GLY A 100 12.92 -6.24 -26.45
N ASN A 101 13.81 -6.35 -25.45
CA ASN A 101 14.95 -7.27 -25.43
C ASN A 101 15.60 -7.27 -24.03
N SER A 102 15.96 -8.46 -23.54
CA SER A 102 16.75 -8.79 -22.34
C SER A 102 16.07 -8.78 -20.95
N LEU A 103 16.00 -10.01 -20.40
CA LEU A 103 15.74 -10.44 -19.01
C LEU A 103 14.45 -9.92 -18.35
N ASP A 104 13.40 -10.74 -18.54
CA ASP A 104 12.14 -10.72 -17.80
C ASP A 104 12.39 -10.74 -16.29
N LEU A 105 12.21 -9.59 -15.65
CA LEU A 105 12.17 -9.48 -14.20
C LEU A 105 10.76 -9.60 -13.63
N THR A 106 9.74 -10.05 -14.38
CA THR A 106 8.38 -10.24 -13.84
C THR A 106 7.62 -11.32 -14.61
N GLU A 107 7.76 -12.58 -14.20
CA GLU A 107 7.04 -13.71 -14.82
C GLU A 107 5.60 -13.92 -14.30
N LYS A 108 5.14 -13.22 -13.25
CA LYS A 108 3.75 -13.26 -12.74
C LYS A 108 3.36 -11.93 -12.09
N TYR A 109 2.07 -11.58 -12.15
CA TYR A 109 1.50 -10.44 -11.42
C TYR A 109 1.71 -10.66 -9.92
N PHE A 110 2.40 -9.73 -9.26
CA PHE A 110 2.51 -9.68 -7.81
C PHE A 110 1.57 -8.62 -7.27
N GLN A 111 0.86 -8.90 -6.18
CA GLN A 111 0.00 -7.94 -5.51
C GLN A 111 0.23 -8.04 -4.00
N LEU A 112 0.49 -6.90 -3.37
CA LEU A 112 0.49 -6.73 -1.92
C LEU A 112 -0.76 -5.93 -1.54
N ASP A 113 -1.58 -6.49 -0.66
CA ASP A 113 -2.81 -5.86 -0.17
C ASP A 113 -2.66 -5.48 1.31
N ILE A 114 -3.09 -4.27 1.66
CA ILE A 114 -3.09 -3.75 3.03
C ILE A 114 -4.49 -3.20 3.34
N ASN A 115 -5.08 -3.64 4.43
CA ASN A 115 -6.36 -3.10 4.91
C ASN A 115 -6.09 -1.89 5.83
N LEU A 116 -6.51 -0.70 5.40
CA LEU A 116 -6.30 0.56 6.10
C LEU A 116 -6.97 0.61 7.47
N LEU A 117 -8.04 -0.16 7.67
CA LEU A 117 -8.74 -0.22 8.95
C LEU A 117 -7.86 -0.77 10.08
N ASP A 118 -6.87 -1.60 9.75
CA ASP A 118 -5.99 -2.23 10.73
C ASP A 118 -4.95 -1.23 11.27
N PHE A 119 -4.78 -0.09 10.60
CA PHE A 119 -3.85 0.97 10.98
C PHE A 119 -4.55 2.16 11.63
N LEU A 120 -5.87 2.11 11.83
CA LEU A 120 -6.59 3.18 12.52
C LEU A 120 -6.22 3.20 14.00
N ASN A 121 -5.92 4.40 14.52
CA ASN A 121 -5.76 4.60 15.94
C ASN A 121 -7.10 4.42 16.71
N GLU A 122 -7.04 4.38 18.04
CA GLU A 122 -8.24 4.19 18.87
C GLU A 122 -9.31 5.27 18.66
N SER A 123 -8.91 6.51 18.37
CA SER A 123 -9.83 7.62 18.06
C SER A 123 -10.38 7.60 16.62
N ARG A 124 -9.82 6.74 15.75
CA ARG A 124 -10.11 6.63 14.31
C ARG A 124 -9.95 7.95 13.53
N GLU A 125 -9.10 8.83 14.02
CA GLU A 125 -8.75 10.11 13.39
C GLU A 125 -7.44 10.02 12.61
N GLU A 126 -6.64 8.99 12.88
CA GLU A 126 -5.29 8.88 12.35
C GLU A 126 -4.99 7.46 11.87
N LEU A 127 -4.24 7.36 10.78
CA LEU A 127 -3.57 6.12 10.37
C LEU A 127 -2.17 6.12 10.98
N HIS A 128 -1.88 5.11 11.80
CA HIS A 128 -0.60 4.89 12.44
C HIS A 128 0.11 3.72 11.73
N ILE A 129 0.96 4.04 10.76
CA ILE A 129 1.75 3.05 10.02
C ILE A 129 3.14 3.00 10.64
N ASP A 130 3.31 2.13 11.63
CA ASP A 130 4.59 1.92 12.33
C ASP A 130 5.60 1.20 11.42
N VAL A 131 5.27 -0.04 11.04
CA VAL A 131 5.95 -0.84 10.02
C VAL A 131 4.86 -1.59 9.29
N ILE A 132 4.88 -1.59 7.96
CA ILE A 132 4.00 -2.48 7.20
C ILE A 132 4.45 -3.90 7.52
N GLU A 133 3.60 -4.64 8.24
CA GLU A 133 3.91 -6.00 8.63
C GLU A 133 4.24 -6.84 7.39
N LEU A 134 5.30 -7.63 7.51
CA LEU A 134 5.72 -8.52 6.45
C LEU A 134 4.84 -9.78 6.51
N PRO A 135 4.45 -10.37 5.36
CA PRO A 135 3.61 -11.56 5.37
C PRO A 135 4.21 -12.69 6.23
N GLU A 136 3.40 -13.29 7.11
CA GLU A 136 3.82 -14.38 8.00
C GLU A 136 4.40 -15.59 7.25
N SER A 137 4.04 -15.76 5.98
CA SER A 137 4.60 -16.80 5.11
C SER A 137 6.12 -16.68 4.88
N LEU A 138 6.71 -15.52 5.15
CA LEU A 138 8.15 -15.31 5.01
C LEU A 138 8.91 -15.87 6.22
N SER A 139 10.06 -16.49 5.98
CA SER A 139 10.91 -16.98 7.07
C SER A 139 11.37 -15.84 8.02
N ASP A 140 11.53 -16.13 9.32
CA ASP A 140 12.07 -15.19 10.31
C ASP A 140 13.39 -14.54 9.87
N TYR A 141 14.23 -15.32 9.17
CA TYR A 141 15.50 -14.84 8.63
C TYR A 141 15.28 -13.77 7.57
N ASP A 142 14.37 -14.01 6.61
CA ASP A 142 14.06 -13.04 5.57
C ASP A 142 13.33 -11.81 6.13
N GLN A 143 12.42 -11.99 7.09
CA GLN A 143 11.77 -10.86 7.79
C GLN A 143 12.81 -9.95 8.48
N LYS A 144 13.72 -10.51 9.27
CA LYS A 144 14.81 -9.73 9.92
C LYS A 144 15.67 -9.01 8.89
N ARG A 145 16.01 -9.68 7.80
CA ARG A 145 16.82 -9.08 6.73
C ARG A 145 16.08 -7.94 6.04
N MET A 146 14.79 -8.09 5.76
CA MET A 146 13.95 -7.05 5.16
C MET A 146 13.85 -5.84 6.07
N ASN A 147 13.65 -6.03 7.38
CA ASN A 147 13.62 -4.94 8.36
C ASN A 147 14.93 -4.13 8.39
N ILE A 148 16.09 -4.81 8.32
CA ILE A 148 17.41 -4.13 8.21
C ILE A 148 17.51 -3.31 6.91
N ILE A 149 16.92 -3.78 5.82
CA ILE A 149 16.94 -3.06 4.55
C ILE A 149 16.05 -1.81 4.62
N LEU A 150 14.84 -1.93 5.19
CA LEU A 150 13.94 -0.80 5.42
C LEU A 150 14.60 0.26 6.31
N GLU A 151 15.31 -0.15 7.36
CA GLU A 151 16.11 0.75 8.22
C GLU A 151 17.14 1.54 7.41
N LYS A 152 17.90 0.85 6.57
CA LYS A 152 18.92 1.48 5.71
C LYS A 152 18.33 2.43 4.68
N TRP A 153 17.06 2.26 4.34
CA TRP A 153 16.32 3.16 3.44
C TRP A 153 15.66 4.32 4.18
N GLY A 154 15.75 4.38 5.53
CA GLY A 154 15.11 5.39 6.35
C GLY A 154 13.61 5.17 6.57
N LEU A 155 13.12 3.93 6.37
CA LEU A 155 11.71 3.55 6.37
C LEU A 155 11.35 2.72 7.62
N GLN A 156 11.83 3.14 8.79
CA GLN A 156 11.45 2.55 10.08
C GLN A 156 10.71 3.52 11.00
N SER A 157 10.66 4.80 10.64
CA SER A 157 9.90 5.77 11.41
C SER A 157 8.41 5.59 11.18
N ARG A 158 7.67 5.51 12.28
CA ARG A 158 6.22 5.59 12.29
C ARG A 158 5.74 6.74 11.41
N THR A 159 4.89 6.43 10.45
CA THR A 159 4.15 7.41 9.65
C THR A 159 2.78 7.59 10.28
N VAL A 160 2.50 8.80 10.77
CA VAL A 160 1.17 9.18 11.26
C VAL A 160 0.51 10.06 10.22
N ILE A 161 -0.66 9.66 9.74
CA ILE A 161 -1.48 10.45 8.83
C ILE A 161 -2.75 10.85 9.57
N ASN A 162 -2.93 12.15 9.80
CA ASN A 162 -4.16 12.67 10.41
C ASN A 162 -5.15 13.03 9.30
N PHE A 163 -6.36 12.47 9.33
CA PHE A 163 -7.34 12.66 8.24
C PHE A 163 -7.77 14.12 8.04
N ASP A 164 -7.76 14.95 9.09
CA ASP A 164 -8.16 16.36 9.00
C ASP A 164 -7.03 17.27 8.52
N LYS A 165 -5.78 16.81 8.63
CA LYS A 165 -4.56 17.59 8.38
C LYS A 165 -3.52 16.78 7.61
N VAL A 166 -3.97 16.11 6.56
CA VAL A 166 -3.10 15.29 5.72
C VAL A 166 -2.04 16.18 5.06
N ASP A 167 -0.79 15.96 5.44
CA ASP A 167 0.36 16.62 4.82
C ASP A 167 0.90 15.78 3.65
N TYR A 168 1.32 16.45 2.58
CA TYR A 168 1.92 15.84 1.41
C TYR A 168 3.12 14.98 1.77
N SER A 169 3.98 15.47 2.67
CA SER A 169 5.18 14.74 3.07
C SER A 169 4.84 13.40 3.74
N GLN A 170 3.71 13.33 4.46
CA GLN A 170 3.24 12.10 5.10
C GLN A 170 2.73 11.10 4.04
N LEU A 171 2.02 11.58 3.02
CA LEU A 171 1.58 10.75 1.91
C LEU A 171 2.77 10.20 1.12
N GLU A 172 3.79 11.03 0.89
CA GLU A 172 5.02 10.63 0.21
C GLU A 172 5.70 9.49 0.98
N VAL A 173 5.96 9.67 2.28
CA VAL A 173 6.59 8.66 3.14
C VAL A 173 5.75 7.38 3.21
N PHE A 174 4.42 7.50 3.24
CA PHE A 174 3.54 6.33 3.22
C PHE A 174 3.67 5.53 1.92
N VAL A 175 3.70 6.19 0.76
CA VAL A 175 3.92 5.52 -0.53
C VAL A 175 5.31 4.89 -0.59
N GLN A 176 6.35 5.56 -0.08
CA GLN A 176 7.70 5.01 -0.04
C GLN A 176 7.75 3.71 0.78
N HIS A 177 7.10 3.67 1.96
CA HIS A 177 6.97 2.43 2.75
C HIS A 177 6.24 1.35 1.97
N LEU A 178 5.08 1.69 1.42
CA LEU A 178 4.22 0.74 0.70
C LEU A 178 4.94 0.08 -0.48
N ILE A 179 5.59 0.88 -1.33
CA ILE A 179 6.33 0.39 -2.49
C ILE A 179 7.57 -0.40 -2.07
N SER A 180 8.31 0.08 -1.06
CA SER A 180 9.52 -0.61 -0.58
C SER A 180 9.19 -1.97 0.01
N THR A 181 8.13 -2.07 0.80
CA THR A 181 7.65 -3.34 1.35
C THR A 181 7.22 -4.28 0.22
N ALA A 182 6.44 -3.80 -0.76
CA ALA A 182 6.06 -4.60 -1.91
C ALA A 182 7.27 -5.16 -2.68
N ILE A 183 8.31 -4.35 -2.90
CA ILE A 183 9.56 -4.78 -3.56
C ILE A 183 10.25 -5.88 -2.76
N LEU A 184 10.38 -5.72 -1.44
CA LEU A 184 11.06 -6.68 -0.58
C LEU A 184 10.31 -8.01 -0.51
N VAL A 185 8.99 -7.95 -0.31
CA VAL A 185 8.13 -9.13 -0.28
C VAL A 185 8.21 -9.90 -1.60
N GLN A 186 8.11 -9.20 -2.74
CA GLN A 186 8.26 -9.83 -4.05
C GLN A 186 9.65 -10.48 -4.24
N ALA A 187 10.72 -9.85 -3.73
CA ALA A 187 12.07 -10.41 -3.80
C ALA A 187 12.22 -11.67 -2.92
N GLY A 188 11.60 -11.69 -1.73
CA GLY A 188 11.58 -12.84 -0.82
C GLY A 188 10.95 -14.08 -1.45
N TYR A 189 9.71 -13.97 -1.94
CA TYR A 189 8.99 -15.08 -2.54
C TYR A 189 9.67 -15.67 -3.80
N ARG A 190 10.38 -14.84 -4.59
CA ARG A 190 11.17 -15.37 -5.74
C ARG A 190 12.27 -16.32 -5.30
N ARG A 191 12.84 -16.11 -4.11
CA ARG A 191 13.92 -16.94 -3.57
C ARG A 191 13.41 -18.32 -3.18
N GLU A 192 12.16 -18.40 -2.71
CA GLU A 192 11.58 -19.63 -2.15
C GLU A 192 10.94 -20.55 -3.22
N LYS A 193 10.82 -20.12 -4.49
CA LYS A 193 10.11 -20.85 -5.57
C LYS A 193 8.68 -21.31 -5.18
N VAL A 194 8.06 -20.65 -4.20
CA VAL A 194 6.69 -20.96 -3.77
C VAL A 194 5.71 -20.41 -4.81
N PRO A 195 4.72 -21.20 -5.28
CA PRO A 195 3.67 -20.67 -6.14
C PRO A 195 2.85 -19.64 -5.35
N TYR A 196 2.90 -18.38 -5.78
CA TYR A 196 2.18 -17.26 -5.17
C TYR A 196 0.66 -17.51 -5.11
N SER A 197 0.12 -17.60 -3.89
CA SER A 197 -1.25 -17.20 -3.57
C SER A 197 -1.23 -15.76 -3.06
N LYS A 198 -2.33 -15.00 -3.20
CA LYS A 198 -2.47 -13.62 -2.69
C LYS A 198 -1.84 -13.49 -1.30
N ALA A 199 -0.86 -12.61 -1.15
CA ALA A 199 -0.30 -12.28 0.14
C ALA A 199 -1.19 -11.21 0.77
N SER A 200 -2.18 -11.67 1.53
CA SER A 200 -2.96 -10.81 2.40
C SER A 200 -2.24 -10.73 3.75
N LEU A 201 -2.02 -9.52 4.25
CA LEU A 201 -1.70 -9.32 5.66
C LEU A 201 -2.96 -9.67 6.46
N SER A 202 -2.81 -10.57 7.44
CA SER A 202 -3.89 -11.13 8.25
C SER A 202 -4.00 -10.44 9.59
#